data_AF-A0A2H6HUM3-F1
#
_entry.id   AF-A0A2H6HUM3-F1
#
_cell.length_a   1.000
_cell.length_b   1.000
_cell.length_c   1.000
_cell.angle_alpha   90.00
_cell.angle_beta   90.00
_cell.angle_gamma   90.00
#
_symmetry.space_group_name_H-M   'P 1'
#
loop_
_entity.id
_entity.type
_entity.pdbx_description
1 polymer ?
#
loop_
_entity_poly.entity_id
_entity_poly.type
_entity_poly.pdbx_seq_one_letter_code
_entity_poly.pdbx_strand_id
1 'polypeptide(L)' 'MNGREDLVKDGWVKKFTAYGHRLKEAREFFEELGFEVRLEPAEAPEDVPDESCRSCLSEFERTIYVRRTDT' A
#
# COMPACT_ATOMS: atom_id res chain seq x y z
N MET A 1 -11.35 -3.18 9.17
CA MET A 1 -10.17 -2.55 8.52
C MET A 1 -9.59 -1.60 9.54
N ASN A 2 -8.34 -1.80 9.96
CA ASN A 2 -7.64 -0.86 10.85
C ASN A 2 -7.30 0.40 10.04
N GLY A 3 -7.34 1.58 10.67
CA GLY A 3 -6.91 2.82 10.01
C GLY A 3 -5.42 2.78 9.69
N ARG A 4 -4.94 3.61 8.76
CA ARG A 4 -3.49 3.66 8.41
C ARG A 4 -2.62 4.03 9.61
N GLU A 5 -3.13 4.89 10.48
CA GLU A 5 -2.49 5.24 11.74
C GLU A 5 -2.35 4.04 12.68
N ASP A 6 -3.33 3.13 12.66
CA ASP A 6 -3.31 1.91 13.45
C ASP A 6 -2.32 0.90 12.87
N LEU A 7 -2.15 0.85 11.54
CA LEU A 7 -1.10 0.03 10.93
C LEU A 7 0.30 0.43 11.43
N VAL A 8 0.60 1.72 11.49
CA VAL A 8 1.89 2.20 12.00
C VAL A 8 2.07 1.82 13.48
N LYS A 9 1.01 1.93 14.30
CA LYS A 9 1.03 1.48 15.70
C LYS A 9 1.23 -0.04 15.83
N ASP A 10 0.68 -0.81 14.90
CA ASP A 10 0.79 -2.27 14.82
C ASP A 10 2.14 -2.76 14.24
N GLY A 11 3.10 -1.86 14.08
CA GLY A 11 4.46 -2.16 13.63
C GLY A 11 4.63 -2.24 12.11
N TRP A 12 3.63 -1.83 11.33
CA TRP A 12 3.74 -1.75 9.88
C TRP A 12 4.50 -0.51 9.43
N VAL A 13 5.41 -0.69 8.48
CA VAL A 13 6.18 0.39 7.87
C VAL A 13 5.62 0.68 6.48
N LYS A 14 5.09 1.89 6.28
CA LYS A 14 4.68 2.38 4.96
C LYS A 14 5.88 2.45 4.02
N LYS A 15 5.74 1.93 2.80
CA LYS A 15 6.74 2.03 1.72
C LYS A 15 6.28 3.03 0.68
N PHE A 16 5.74 2.57 -0.43
CA PHE A 16 5.30 3.42 -1.53
C PHE A 16 4.01 2.91 -2.15
N THR A 17 3.38 3.77 -2.93
CA THR A 17 2.21 3.43 -3.75
C THR A 17 2.66 2.92 -5.11
N ALA A 18 2.07 1.83 -5.57
CA ALA A 18 2.29 1.29 -6.91
C ALA A 18 1.03 0.63 -7.46
N TYR A 19 1.04 0.33 -8.75
CA TYR A 19 -0.01 -0.39 -9.46
C TYR A 19 0.62 -1.37 -10.47
N GLY A 20 -0.20 -2.28 -11.00
CA GLY A 20 0.19 -3.19 -12.08
C GLY A 20 1.43 -4.03 -11.78
N HIS A 21 2.30 -4.18 -12.77
CA HIS A 21 3.50 -5.05 -12.68
C HIS A 21 4.43 -4.64 -11.53
N ARG A 22 4.61 -3.33 -11.32
CA ARG A 22 5.47 -2.80 -10.26
C ARG A 22 4.95 -3.15 -8.86
N LEU A 23 3.62 -3.15 -8.67
CA LEU A 23 3.01 -3.57 -7.40
C LEU A 23 3.26 -5.05 -7.14
N LYS A 24 3.13 -5.87 -8.19
CA LYS A 24 3.39 -7.31 -8.11
C LYS A 24 4.86 -7.60 -7.76
N GLU A 25 5.81 -7.02 -8.51
CA GLU A 25 7.25 -7.19 -8.27
C GLU A 25 7.65 -6.74 -6.87
N ALA A 26 7.13 -5.59 -6.41
CA ALA A 26 7.46 -5.08 -5.09
C ALA A 26 6.94 -5.98 -3.96
N ARG A 27 5.74 -6.55 -4.12
CA ARG A 27 5.19 -7.52 -3.16
C ARG A 27 6.07 -8.76 -3.08
N GLU A 28 6.36 -9.38 -4.22
CA GLU A 28 7.17 -10.60 -4.30
C GLU A 28 8.56 -10.36 -3.71
N PHE A 29 9.20 -9.24 -4.05
CA PHE A 29 10.49 -8.84 -3.49
C PHE A 29 10.48 -8.73 -1.96
N PHE A 30 9.47 -8.09 -1.36
CA PHE A 30 9.41 -7.96 0.10
C PHE A 30 9.08 -9.29 0.79
N GLU A 31 8.21 -10.11 0.22
CA GLU A 31 7.91 -11.47 0.72
C GLU A 31 9.18 -12.34 0.72
N GLU A 32 9.98 -12.30 -0.35
CA GLU A 32 11.26 -13.02 -0.46
C GLU A 32 12.31 -12.55 0.57
N LEU A 33 12.27 -11.27 0.94
CA LEU A 33 13.13 -10.72 2.00
C LEU A 33 12.65 -11.05 3.43
N GLY A 34 11.58 -11.84 3.58
CA GLY A 34 11.05 -12.29 4.88
C GLY A 34 10.12 -11.28 5.56
N PHE A 35 9.55 -10.33 4.80
CA PHE A 35 8.53 -9.43 5.33
C PHE A 35 7.13 -9.99 5.12
N GLU A 36 6.25 -9.72 6.08
CA GLU A 36 4.81 -9.72 5.86
C GLU A 36 4.45 -8.48 5.03
N VAL A 37 3.65 -8.66 3.98
CA VAL A 37 3.25 -7.58 3.07
C VAL A 37 1.74 -7.34 3.16
N ARG A 38 1.35 -6.09 3.33
CA ARG A 38 -0.04 -5.64 3.34
C ARG A 38 -0.25 -4.53 2.31
N LEU A 39 -1.30 -4.69 1.50
CA LEU A 39 -1.66 -3.76 0.44
C LEU A 39 -2.95 -3.04 0.81
N GLU A 40 -2.89 -1.72 0.97
CA GLU A 40 -4.05 -0.88 1.26
C GLU A 40 -4.38 0.00 0.04
N PRO A 41 -5.66 0.34 -0.22
CA PRO A 41 -6.01 1.31 -1.25
C PRO A 41 -5.22 2.60 -1.11
N ALA A 42 -4.74 3.16 -2.22
CA ALA A 42 -4.10 4.47 -2.21
C ALA A 42 -5.08 5.56 -1.74
N GLU A 43 -4.56 6.60 -1.09
CA GLU A 43 -5.32 7.84 -0.91
C GLU A 43 -5.52 8.46 -2.29
N ALA A 44 -6.77 8.78 -2.65
CA ALA A 44 -7.01 9.62 -3.80
C ALA A 44 -6.37 10.99 -3.53
N PRO A 45 -5.65 11.58 -4.50
CA PRO A 45 -5.08 12.91 -4.32
C PRO A 45 -6.21 13.92 -4.05
N GLU A 46 -6.12 14.66 -2.94
CA GLU A 46 -7.14 15.63 -2.53
C GLU A 46 -7.25 16.81 -3.51
N ASP A 47 -6.18 17.05 -4.28
CA ASP A 47 -6.06 18.10 -5.28
C ASP A 47 -6.69 17.76 -6.64
N VAL A 48 -7.14 16.51 -6.85
CA VAL A 48 -7.88 16.13 -8.05
C VAL A 48 -9.35 16.54 -7.85
N PRO A 49 -9.87 17.59 -8.52
CA PRO A 49 -11.21 18.11 -8.24
C PRO A 49 -12.30 17.14 -8.70
N ASP A 50 -12.00 16.37 -9.74
CA ASP A 50 -12.94 15.46 -10.39
C ASP A 50 -13.02 14.11 -9.64
N GLU A 51 -14.25 13.74 -9.25
CA GLU A 51 -14.52 12.51 -8.50
C GLU A 51 -14.23 11.26 -9.34
N SER A 52 -14.49 11.30 -10.66
CA SER A 52 -14.26 10.16 -11.55
C SER A 52 -12.76 9.88 -11.73
N CYS A 53 -11.94 10.92 -11.82
CA CYS A 53 -10.48 10.80 -11.84
C CYS A 53 -9.94 10.28 -10.50
N ARG A 54 -10.46 10.78 -9.36
CA ARG A 54 -10.08 10.27 -8.02
C ARG A 54 -10.40 8.78 -7.86
N SER A 55 -11.58 8.36 -8.32
CA SER A 55 -11.99 6.95 -8.30
C SER A 55 -11.07 6.10 -9.16
N CYS A 56 -10.79 6.52 -10.40
CA CYS A 56 -9.94 5.79 -11.32
C CYS A 56 -8.51 5.58 -10.78
N LEU A 57 -7.92 6.60 -10.14
CA LEU A 57 -6.58 6.50 -9.56
C LEU A 57 -6.56 5.57 -8.33
N SER A 58 -7.52 5.73 -7.42
CA SER A 58 -7.57 4.94 -6.17
C SER A 58 -7.98 3.47 -6.37
N GLU A 59 -8.65 3.14 -7.49
CA GLU A 59 -9.13 1.78 -7.77
C GLU A 59 -7.99 0.77 -7.94
N PHE A 60 -6.92 1.16 -8.63
CA PHE A 60 -5.82 0.25 -9.00
C PHE A 60 -4.57 0.42 -8.15
N GLU A 61 -4.38 1.59 -7.56
CA GLU A 61 -3.20 1.90 -6.78
C GLU A 61 -3.29 1.35 -5.36
N ARG A 62 -2.19 0.75 -4.89
CA ARG A 62 -2.06 0.25 -3.53
C ARG A 62 -0.82 0.82 -2.87
N THR A 63 -0.98 1.29 -1.63
CA THR A 63 0.14 1.59 -0.74
C THR A 63 0.63 0.28 -0.12
N ILE A 64 1.91 -0.01 -0.29
CA ILE A 64 2.57 -1.17 0.31
C ILE A 64 2.98 -0.82 1.75
N TYR A 65 2.56 -1.65 2.68
CA TYR A 65 3.04 -1.70 4.06
C TYR A 65 3.77 -3.01 4.28
N VAL A 66 4.88 -2.97 5.01
CA VAL A 66 5.64 -4.17 5.35
C VAL A 66 5.92 -4.24 6.84
N ARG A 67 5.99 -5.45 7.38
CA ARG A 67 6.40 -5.70 8.76
C ARG A 67 7.35 -6.88 8.75
N ARG A 68 8.40 -6.85 9.58
CA ARG A 68 9.27 -8.03 9.68
C ARG A 68 8.50 -9.16 10.32
N THR A 69 8.66 -10.35 9.74
CA THR A 69 8.27 -11.58 10.40
C THR A 69 9.40 -11.88 11.38
N ASP A 70 9.17 -11.68 12.67
CA ASP A 70 10.15 -12.12 13.67
C ASP A 70 10.33 -13.64 13.52
N THR A 71 11.58 -14.08 13.35
CA THR A 71 11.97 -15.51 13.28
C THR A 71 12.08 -16.08 14.67
#